data_AF-A0A6F8VA51-F1
#
_entry.id   AF-A0A6F8VA51-F1
#
_cell.length_a   1.000
_cell.length_b   1.000
_cell.length_c   1.000
_cell.angle_alpha   90.00
_cell.angle_beta   90.00
_cell.angle_gamma   90.00
#
_symmetry.space_group_name_H-M   'P 1'
#
loop_
_entity.id
_entity.type
_entity.pdbx_description
1 polymer ?
#
loop_
_entity_poly.entity_id
_entity_poly.type
_entity_poly.pdbx_seq_one_letter_code
_entity_poly.pdbx_strand_id
1 'polypeptide(L)' 'MPPTRFRLPVSAVFFGVLGFITLAVGIFAMTGLLHKVHPLLNADGGLALVVTGIALILSGAFPLGLAMLAAVQSSAD' A
#
# COMPACT_ATOMS: atom_id res chain seq x y z
N MET A 1 32.44 11.94 5.95
CA MET A 1 31.33 10.97 5.92
C MET A 1 30.27 11.49 4.97
N PRO A 2 30.10 10.93 3.76
CA PRO A 2 28.93 11.25 2.97
C PRO A 2 27.68 10.71 3.69
N PRO A 3 26.61 11.50 3.85
CA PRO A 3 25.40 11.03 4.52
C PRO A 3 24.78 9.91 3.68
N THR A 4 24.65 8.72 4.26
CA THR A 4 23.86 7.60 3.73
C THR A 4 22.39 8.02 3.73
N ARG A 5 21.98 8.76 2.71
CA ARG A 5 20.58 9.17 2.57
C ARG A 5 19.80 7.92 2.19
N PHE A 6 19.20 7.27 3.17
CA PHE A 6 18.20 6.24 2.95
C PHE A 6 17.06 6.89 2.15
N ARG A 7 17.04 6.64 0.84
CA ARG A 7 16.02 7.18 -0.04
C ARG A 7 14.88 6.19 -0.10
N LEU A 8 13.75 6.55 0.51
CA LEU A 8 12.52 5.80 0.36
C LEU A 8 12.13 5.78 -1.13
N PRO A 9 11.85 4.59 -1.70
CA PRO A 9 11.37 4.52 -3.07
C PRO A 9 10.02 5.23 -3.16
N VAL A 10 9.91 6.19 -4.07
CA VAL A 10 8.66 6.94 -4.28
C VAL A 10 7.50 6.00 -4.62
N SER A 11 7.79 4.94 -5.39
CA SER A 11 6.81 3.89 -5.70
C SER A 11 6.30 3.17 -4.45
N ALA A 12 7.18 2.84 -3.49
CA ALA A 12 6.78 2.20 -2.24
C ALA A 12 5.80 3.07 -1.45
N VAL A 13 6.10 4.37 -1.36
CA VAL A 13 5.22 5.34 -0.67
C VAL A 13 3.90 5.49 -1.42
N PHE A 14 3.94 5.62 -2.75
CA PHE A 14 2.74 5.76 -3.57
C PHE A 14 1.81 4.56 -3.43
N PHE A 15 2.34 3.34 -3.59
CA PHE A 15 1.57 2.11 -3.46
C PHE A 15 1.07 1.88 -2.02
N GLY A 16 1.87 2.26 -1.01
CA GLY A 16 1.46 2.19 0.39
C GLY A 16 0.28 3.12 0.71
N VAL A 17 0.37 4.39 0.30
CA VAL A 17 -0.71 5.37 0.52
C VAL A 17 -1.97 4.99 -0.25
N LEU A 18 -1.83 4.63 -1.53
CA LEU A 18 -2.96 4.23 -2.36
C LEU A 18 -3.62 2.95 -1.82
N GLY A 19 -2.82 1.96 -1.42
CA GLY A 19 -3.31 0.73 -0.81
C GLY A 19 -4.06 0.98 0.50
N PHE A 20 -3.55 1.88 1.35
CA PHE A 20 -4.22 2.27 2.60
C PHE A 20 -5.57 2.94 2.36
N ILE A 21 -5.65 3.86 1.40
CA ILE A 21 -6.91 4.52 1.02
C ILE A 21 -7.92 3.47 0.52
N THR A 22 -7.48 2.60 -0.38
CA THR A 22 -8.35 1.55 -0.96
C THR A 22 -8.85 0.57 0.11
N LEU A 23 -7.99 0.20 1.05
CA LEU A 23 -8.33 -0.67 2.18
C LEU A 23 -9.38 -0.02 3.08
N ALA A 24 -9.17 1.25 3.46
CA ALA A 24 -10.13 1.98 4.28
C ALA A 24 -11.50 2.06 3.59
N VAL A 25 -11.54 2.43 2.30
CA VAL A 25 -12.77 2.49 1.53
C VAL A 25 -13.45 1.12 1.44
N GLY A 26 -12.70 0.04 1.24
CA GLY A 26 -13.24 -1.33 1.22
C GLY A 26 -13.86 -1.74 2.55
N ILE A 27 -13.22 -1.40 3.68
CA ILE A 27 -13.77 -1.64 5.02
C ILE A 27 -15.06 -0.84 5.23
N PHE A 28 -15.12 0.43 4.81
CA PHE A 28 -16.34 1.25 4.88
C PHE A 28 -17.44 0.77 3.93
N ALA A 29 -17.11 0.16 2.80
CA ALA A 29 -18.08 -0.46 1.91
C ALA A 29 -18.71 -1.71 2.57
N MET A 30 -17.93 -2.50 3.30
CA MET A 30 -18.42 -3.68 4.04
C MET A 30 -19.44 -3.34 5.13
N THR A 31 -19.36 -2.17 5.77
CA THR A 31 -20.34 -1.74 6.78
C THR A 31 -21.69 -1.34 6.18
N GLY A 32 -21.85 -1.40 4.86
CA GLY A 32 -23.06 -1.00 4.14
C GLY A 32 -23.25 0.53 4.07
N LEU A 33 -22.33 1.31 4.63
CA LEU A 33 -22.40 2.77 4.66
C LEU A 33 -22.28 3.38 3.26
N LEU A 34 -21.47 2.76 2.39
CA LEU A 34 -21.22 3.20 1.02
C LEU A 34 -22.24 2.67 0.01
N HIS A 35 -23.15 1.79 0.42
CA HIS A 35 -24.20 1.23 -0.43
C HIS A 35 -25.19 2.32 -0.90
N LYS A 36 -25.32 3.41 -0.13
CA LYS A 36 -26.08 4.61 -0.51
C LYS A 36 -25.39 5.48 -1.56
N VAL A 37 -24.07 5.36 -1.71
CA VAL A 37 -23.27 6.17 -2.65
C VAL A 37 -23.18 5.49 -4.01
N HIS A 38 -22.96 4.17 -4.04
CA HIS A 38 -22.94 3.40 -5.29
C HIS A 38 -23.35 1.93 -5.06
N PRO A 39 -24.23 1.34 -5.88
CA PRO A 39 -24.67 -0.05 -5.73
C PRO A 39 -23.54 -1.08 -5.88
N LEU A 40 -22.46 -0.74 -6.61
CA LEU A 40 -21.26 -1.59 -6.70
C LEU A 40 -20.45 -1.65 -5.38
N LEU A 41 -20.64 -0.70 -4.46
CA LEU A 41 -19.98 -0.69 -3.16
C LEU A 41 -20.80 -1.43 -2.10
N ASN A 42 -21.40 -2.55 -2.50
CA ASN A 42 -21.98 -3.54 -1.60
C ASN A 42 -20.87 -4.41 -0.97
N ALA A 43 -21.22 -5.34 -0.08
CA ALA A 43 -20.27 -6.25 0.57
C ALA A 43 -19.27 -6.87 -0.42
N ASP A 44 -19.72 -7.47 -1.52
CA ASP A 44 -18.82 -8.11 -2.48
C ASP A 44 -17.80 -7.13 -3.11
N GLY A 45 -18.23 -5.91 -3.43
CA GLY A 45 -17.35 -4.86 -3.93
C GLY A 45 -16.38 -4.33 -2.87
N GLY A 46 -16.84 -4.24 -1.61
CA GLY A 46 -15.99 -3.92 -0.47
C GLY A 46 -14.87 -4.95 -0.27
N LEU A 47 -15.17 -6.23 -0.42
CA LEU A 47 -14.18 -7.31 -0.32
C LEU A 47 -13.13 -7.20 -1.43
N ALA A 48 -13.56 -6.93 -2.67
CA ALA A 48 -12.66 -6.71 -3.80
C ALA A 48 -11.71 -5.52 -3.56
N LEU A 49 -12.21 -4.42 -2.97
CA LEU A 49 -11.38 -3.26 -2.61
C LEU A 49 -10.39 -3.57 -1.48
N VAL A 50 -10.79 -4.37 -0.49
CA VAL A 50 -9.88 -4.81 0.58
C VAL A 50 -8.72 -5.62 -0.01
N VAL A 51 -9.01 -6.63 -0.84
CA VAL A 51 -7.98 -7.45 -1.49
C VAL A 51 -7.06 -6.59 -2.36
N THR A 52 -7.63 -5.64 -3.10
CA THR A 52 -6.86 -4.70 -3.93
C THR A 52 -5.95 -3.82 -3.07
N GLY A 53 -6.45 -3.29 -1.94
CA GLY A 53 -5.67 -2.50 -1.00
C GLY A 53 -4.47 -3.27 -0.45
N ILE A 54 -4.68 -4.53 -0.04
CA ILE A 54 -3.61 -5.42 0.40
C ILE A 54 -2.59 -5.66 -0.71
N ALA A 55 -3.05 -5.96 -1.94
CA ALA A 55 -2.18 -6.20 -3.09
C ALA A 55 -1.30 -4.97 -3.42
N LEU A 56 -1.85 -3.76 -3.31
CA LEU A 56 -1.09 -2.51 -3.51
C LEU A 56 -0.02 -2.34 -2.43
N ILE A 57 -0.35 -2.56 -1.16
CA ILE A 57 0.63 -2.47 -0.05
C ILE A 57 1.78 -3.45 -0.28
N LEU A 58 1.48 -4.70 -0.63
CA LEU A 58 2.51 -5.71 -0.94
C LEU A 58 3.35 -5.33 -2.16
N SER A 59 2.74 -4.74 -3.19
CA SER A 59 3.47 -4.24 -4.37
C SER A 59 4.46 -3.13 -4.00
N GLY A 60 4.11 -2.29 -3.02
CA GLY A 60 5.00 -1.27 -2.46
C GLY A 60 6.09 -1.83 -1.53
N ALA A 61 5.84 -2.96 -0.88
CA ALA A 61 6.81 -3.60 0.01
C ALA A 61 8.04 -4.14 -0.73
N PHE A 62 7.88 -4.60 -1.98
CA PHE A 62 8.99 -5.11 -2.79
C PHE A 62 10.11 -4.08 -3.05
N PRO A 63 9.85 -2.89 -3.64
CA PRO A 63 10.90 -1.90 -3.85
C PRO A 63 11.49 -1.37 -2.54
N LEU A 64 10.70 -1.38 -1.45
CA LEU A 64 11.20 -1.01 -0.13
C LEU A 64 12.21 -2.04 0.41
N GLY A 65 11.93 -3.33 0.22
CA GLY A 65 12.85 -4.41 0.55
C GLY A 65 14.17 -4.32 -0.21
N LEU A 66 14.13 -3.99 -1.51
CA LEU A 66 15.35 -3.76 -2.30
C LEU A 66 16.16 -2.58 -1.79
N ALA A 67 15.51 -1.48 -1.40
CA ALA A 67 16.19 -0.33 -0.81
C ALA A 67 16.83 -0.67 0.55
N MET A 68 16.17 -1.49 1.36
CA MET A 68 16.74 -1.99 2.62
C MET A 68 17.95 -2.88 2.39
N LEU A 69 17.88 -3.82 1.44
CA LEU A 69 19.00 -4.70 1.11
C LEU A 69 20.21 -3.91 0.61
N ALA A 70 19.99 -2.91 -0.26
CA ALA A 70 21.06 -2.04 -0.75
C ALA A 70 21.71 -1.23 0.39
N ALA A 71 20.92 -0.73 1.34
CA ALA A 71 21.43 -0.02 2.50
C ALA A 71 22.31 -0.92 3.39
N VAL A 72 21.88 -2.15 3.64
CA VAL A 72 22.64 -3.14 4.42
C VAL A 72 23.97 -3.50 3.73
N GLN A 73 23.95 -3.75 2.42
CA GLN A 73 25.18 -4.05 1.66
C GLN A 73 26.19 -2.91 1.75
N SER A 74 25.76 -1.65 1.60
CA SER A 74 26.66 -0.49 1.64
C SER A 74 27.35 -0.26 2.99
N SER A 75 26.87 -0.89 4.07
CA SER A 75 27.47 -0.79 5.40
C SER A 75 28.45 -1.91 5.73
N ALA A 76 28.49 -2.96 4.91
CA ALA A 76 29.42 -4.08 5.04
C ALA A 76 30.74 -3.86 4.28
N ASP A 77 30.77 -2.89 3.36
CA ASP A 77 31.93 -2.44 2.58
C ASP A 77 32.57 -1.19 3.23
#